data_AF-A0A7Y0SN23-F1
#
_entry.id   AF-A0A7Y0SN23-F1
#
_cell.length_a   1.000
_cell.length_b   1.000
_cell.length_c   1.000
_cell.angle_alpha   90.00
_cell.angle_beta   90.00
_cell.angle_gamma   90.00
#
_symmetry.space_group_name_H-M   'P 1'
#
loop_
_entity.id
_entity.type
_entity.pdbx_description
1 polymer ?
#
loop_
_entity_poly.entity_id
_entity_poly.type
_entity_poly.pdbx_seq_one_letter_code
_entity_poly.pdbx_strand_id
1 'polypeptide(L)'
;RPDIFLSVLRDCGALTVVLPEIDALFGVPQPEKWHPEIDTGIHTLMVAEQAAKLSNSLPVRFAAQVHDLGKGVTPESEWPSHKMHCHTGLKLIKKLCERVGVPNEFRDLALMVCEQHSNIHR
;
A
#
# COMPACT_ATOMS: atom_id res chain seq x y z
N ARG A 1 -11.34 -3.98 11.62
CA ARG A 1 -10.73 -4.94 10.68
C ARG A 1 -10.67 -4.29 9.30
N PRO A 2 -9.62 -3.50 9.00
CA PRO A 2 -9.48 -2.80 7.71
C PRO A 2 -9.27 -3.75 6.53
N ASP A 3 -8.62 -4.88 6.76
CA ASP A 3 -8.40 -5.97 5.80
C ASP A 3 -9.72 -6.57 5.26
N ILE A 4 -10.71 -6.84 6.14
CA ILE A 4 -12.05 -7.29 5.75
C ILE A 4 -12.75 -6.22 4.91
N PHE A 5 -12.68 -4.95 5.33
CA PHE A 5 -13.30 -3.85 4.60
C PHE A 5 -12.76 -3.74 3.17
N LEU A 6 -11.43 -3.81 2.99
CA LEU A 6 -10.80 -3.79 1.68
C LEU A 6 -11.16 -5.02 0.83
N SER A 7 -11.21 -6.20 1.44
CA SER A 7 -11.60 -7.44 0.76
C SER A 7 -13.04 -7.34 0.25
N VAL A 8 -13.98 -6.90 1.08
CA VAL A 8 -15.39 -6.71 0.69
C VAL A 8 -15.53 -5.69 -0.44
N LEU A 9 -14.81 -4.57 -0.37
CA LEU A 9 -14.79 -3.59 -1.46
C LEU A 9 -14.27 -4.19 -2.77
N ARG A 10 -13.25 -5.06 -2.70
CA ARG A 10 -12.70 -5.74 -3.87
C ARG A 10 -13.69 -6.75 -4.44
N ASP A 11 -14.28 -7.58 -3.59
CA ASP A 11 -15.20 -8.65 -3.98
C ASP A 11 -16.45 -8.10 -4.68
N CYS A 12 -16.91 -6.90 -4.30
CA CYS A 12 -18.02 -6.23 -4.95
C CYS A 12 -17.62 -5.26 -6.07
N GLY A 13 -16.32 -5.19 -6.41
CA GLY A 13 -15.78 -4.30 -7.45
C GLY A 13 -15.73 -2.82 -7.08
N ALA A 14 -16.13 -2.42 -5.88
CA ALA A 14 -16.09 -1.04 -5.44
C ALA A 14 -14.66 -0.53 -5.22
N LEU A 15 -13.69 -1.40 -4.88
CA LEU A 15 -12.31 -1.00 -4.57
C LEU A 15 -11.66 -0.24 -5.73
N THR A 16 -11.87 -0.71 -6.97
CA THR A 16 -11.36 -0.07 -8.19
C THR A 16 -11.91 1.36 -8.40
N VAL A 17 -13.05 1.68 -7.79
CA VAL A 17 -13.66 3.01 -7.86
C VAL A 17 -13.17 3.90 -6.72
N VAL A 18 -13.19 3.39 -5.48
CA VAL A 18 -12.90 4.21 -4.29
C VAL A 18 -11.41 4.40 -4.06
N LEU A 19 -10.61 3.35 -4.23
CA LEU A 19 -9.18 3.30 -3.96
C LEU A 19 -8.47 2.50 -5.08
N PRO A 20 -8.54 2.96 -6.35
CA PRO A 20 -7.91 2.27 -7.49
C PRO A 20 -6.42 1.99 -7.28
N GLU A 21 -5.73 2.83 -6.51
CA GLU A 21 -4.31 2.66 -6.21
C GLU A 21 -4.03 1.41 -5.38
N ILE A 22 -4.96 1.02 -4.48
CA ILE A 22 -4.85 -0.24 -3.72
C ILE A 22 -5.26 -1.42 -4.58
N ASP A 23 -6.31 -1.28 -5.39
CA ASP A 23 -6.78 -2.35 -6.30
C ASP A 23 -5.69 -2.79 -7.28
N ALA A 24 -4.89 -1.84 -7.77
CA ALA A 24 -3.78 -2.06 -8.68
C ALA A 24 -2.61 -2.89 -8.10
N LEU A 25 -2.59 -3.15 -6.79
CA LEU A 25 -1.56 -3.99 -6.17
C LEU A 25 -1.83 -5.48 -6.33
N PHE A 26 -3.09 -5.87 -6.48
CA PHE A 26 -3.42 -7.28 -6.61
C PHE A 26 -3.04 -7.81 -7.99
N GLY A 27 -2.44 -8.98 -8.02
CA GLY A 27 -1.83 -9.59 -9.20
C GLY A 27 -0.38 -9.16 -9.44
N VAL A 28 0.13 -8.17 -8.70
CA VAL A 28 1.53 -7.73 -8.81
C VAL A 28 2.42 -8.64 -7.95
N PRO A 29 3.32 -9.44 -8.54
CA PRO A 29 4.12 -10.42 -7.83
C PRO A 29 5.29 -9.79 -7.08
N GLN A 30 5.60 -10.35 -5.92
CA GLN A 30 6.65 -9.96 -4.98
C GLN A 30 7.68 -11.09 -4.84
N PRO A 31 8.90 -10.80 -4.34
CA PRO A 31 9.94 -11.81 -4.16
C PRO A 31 9.54 -12.85 -3.09
N GLU A 32 9.28 -14.09 -3.52
CA GLU A 32 8.81 -15.20 -2.68
C GLU A 32 9.64 -15.40 -1.40
N LYS A 33 10.96 -15.17 -1.48
CA LYS A 33 11.88 -15.29 -0.33
C LYS A 33 11.43 -14.47 0.90
N TRP A 34 10.85 -13.30 0.68
CA TRP A 34 10.41 -12.39 1.73
C TRP A 34 8.89 -12.27 1.81
N HIS A 35 8.21 -12.59 0.70
CA HIS A 35 6.77 -12.49 0.52
C HIS A 35 6.24 -13.86 0.05
N PRO A 36 6.07 -14.85 0.95
CA PRO A 36 5.56 -16.17 0.59
C PRO A 36 4.14 -16.12 0.00
N GLU A 37 3.39 -15.06 0.27
CA GLU A 37 2.09 -14.76 -0.35
C GLU A 37 2.20 -14.43 -1.84
N ILE A 38 3.38 -14.01 -2.31
CA ILE A 38 3.73 -13.57 -3.66
C ILE A 38 2.94 -12.33 -4.13
N ASP A 39 1.67 -12.18 -3.81
CA ASP A 39 0.83 -11.10 -4.31
C ASP A 39 0.91 -9.83 -3.45
N THR A 40 1.18 -8.68 -4.07
CA THR A 40 1.30 -7.40 -3.36
C THR A 40 -0.03 -6.92 -2.76
N GLY A 41 -1.15 -7.25 -3.39
CA GLY A 41 -2.49 -6.96 -2.86
C GLY A 41 -2.83 -7.80 -1.64
N ILE A 42 -2.52 -9.11 -1.67
CA ILE A 42 -2.63 -9.98 -0.49
C ILE A 42 -1.73 -9.47 0.64
N HIS A 43 -0.47 -9.13 0.33
CA HIS A 43 0.45 -8.52 1.28
C HIS A 43 -0.15 -7.27 1.94
N THR A 44 -0.78 -6.41 1.13
CA THR A 44 -1.43 -5.18 1.57
C THR A 44 -2.59 -5.43 2.55
N LEU A 45 -3.34 -6.53 2.38
CA LEU A 45 -4.35 -6.96 3.36
C LEU A 45 -3.72 -7.46 4.66
N MET A 46 -2.63 -8.22 4.58
CA MET A 46 -1.88 -8.69 5.77
C MET A 46 -1.31 -7.52 6.57
N VAL A 47 -0.75 -6.51 5.89
CA VAL A 47 -0.26 -5.27 6.51
C VAL A 47 -1.40 -4.52 7.18
N ALA A 48 -2.58 -4.40 6.54
CA ALA A 48 -3.75 -3.75 7.11
C ALA A 48 -4.19 -4.42 8.42
N GLU A 49 -4.27 -5.75 8.43
CA GLU A 49 -4.63 -6.52 9.62
C GLU A 49 -3.59 -6.31 10.74
N GLN A 50 -2.30 -6.41 10.41
CA GLN A 50 -1.23 -6.34 11.38
C GLN A 50 -1.07 -4.93 11.97
N ALA A 51 -1.14 -3.88 11.14
CA ALA A 51 -1.12 -2.50 11.62
C ALA A 51 -2.29 -2.20 12.58
N ALA A 52 -3.46 -2.79 12.33
CA ALA A 52 -4.61 -2.67 13.22
C ALA A 52 -4.42 -3.39 14.57
N LYS A 53 -3.68 -4.51 14.59
CA LYS A 53 -3.33 -5.24 15.82
C LYS A 53 -2.27 -4.49 16.65
N LEU A 54 -1.30 -3.88 15.98
CA LEU A 54 -0.11 -3.29 16.63
C LEU A 54 -0.29 -1.84 17.11
N SER A 55 -1.21 -1.08 16.53
CA SER A 55 -1.35 0.35 16.84
C SER A 55 -2.79 0.81 16.78
N ASN A 56 -3.19 1.73 17.65
CA ASN A 56 -4.49 2.44 17.57
C ASN A 56 -4.39 3.78 16.82
N SER A 57 -3.19 4.20 16.43
CA SER A 57 -2.99 5.44 15.68
C SER A 57 -3.49 5.28 14.24
N LEU A 58 -4.53 6.02 13.88
CA LEU A 58 -5.08 6.02 12.53
C LEU A 58 -4.05 6.49 11.47
N PRO A 59 -3.24 7.55 11.71
CA PRO A 59 -2.14 7.90 10.81
C PRO A 59 -1.16 6.74 10.55
N VAL A 60 -0.78 5.99 11.59
CA VAL A 60 0.12 4.84 11.45
C VAL A 60 -0.51 3.75 10.60
N ARG A 61 -1.78 3.41 10.86
CA ARG A 61 -2.51 2.40 10.07
C ARG A 61 -2.63 2.81 8.61
N PHE A 62 -2.94 4.07 8.35
CA PHE A 62 -3.02 4.60 6.98
C PHE A 62 -1.66 4.58 6.28
N ALA A 63 -0.60 5.05 6.94
CA ALA A 63 0.75 5.05 6.38
C ALA A 63 1.22 3.63 6.03
N ALA A 64 0.97 2.64 6.89
CA ALA A 64 1.26 1.24 6.60
C ALA A 64 0.44 0.73 5.41
N GLN A 65 -0.84 1.10 5.30
CA GLN A 65 -1.72 0.66 4.22
C GLN A 65 -1.23 1.10 2.82
N VAL A 66 -0.64 2.29 2.72
CA VAL A 66 -0.29 2.91 1.44
C VAL A 66 1.21 2.94 1.15
N HIS A 67 2.04 2.34 2.00
CA HIS A 67 3.50 2.43 1.87
C HIS A 67 4.03 1.85 0.55
N ASP A 68 3.32 0.88 -0.02
CA ASP A 68 3.74 0.08 -1.16
C ASP A 68 3.01 0.43 -2.48
N LEU A 69 2.23 1.52 -2.52
CA LEU A 69 1.42 1.87 -3.71
C LEU A 69 2.24 1.95 -5.02
N GLY A 70 3.54 2.28 -4.94
CA GLY A 70 4.41 2.33 -6.11
C GLY A 70 4.61 0.99 -6.82
N LYS A 71 4.39 -0.15 -6.13
CA LYS A 71 4.51 -1.48 -6.75
C LYS A 71 3.45 -1.69 -7.82
N GLY A 72 2.24 -1.15 -7.62
CA GLY A 72 1.11 -1.23 -8.55
C GLY A 72 1.34 -0.57 -9.91
N VAL A 73 2.37 0.27 -10.04
CA VAL A 73 2.74 0.93 -11.31
C VAL A 73 4.13 0.51 -11.80
N THR A 74 4.75 -0.49 -11.17
CA THR A 74 6.04 -1.03 -11.64
C THR A 74 5.81 -1.78 -12.96
N PRO A 75 6.61 -1.52 -14.02
CA PRO A 75 6.53 -2.29 -15.26
C PRO A 75 6.76 -3.79 -15.03
N GLU A 76 6.03 -4.65 -15.75
CA GLU A 76 6.17 -6.11 -15.62
C GLU A 76 7.61 -6.61 -15.84
N SER A 77 8.36 -5.95 -16.73
CA SER A 77 9.78 -6.26 -16.98
C SER A 77 10.70 -6.03 -15.77
N GLU A 78 10.23 -5.33 -14.74
CA GLU A 78 10.97 -5.03 -13.51
C GLU A 78 10.46 -5.82 -12.30
N TRP A 79 9.39 -6.62 -12.47
CA TRP A 79 8.90 -7.52 -11.45
C TRP A 79 9.89 -8.67 -11.19
N PRO A 80 9.96 -9.19 -9.95
CA PRO A 80 9.30 -8.72 -8.73
C PRO A 80 10.20 -7.75 -7.92
N SER A 81 11.17 -7.09 -8.55
CA SER A 81 12.22 -6.34 -7.82
C SER A 81 11.78 -4.96 -7.34
N HIS A 82 10.85 -4.32 -8.06
CA HIS A 82 10.22 -3.03 -7.68
C HIS A 82 11.20 -1.93 -7.24
N LYS A 83 12.37 -1.83 -7.90
CA LYS A 83 13.51 -1.02 -7.41
C LYS A 83 13.17 0.43 -7.02
N MET A 84 12.23 1.05 -7.74
CA MET A 84 11.87 2.46 -7.56
C MET A 84 10.48 2.69 -6.92
N HIS A 85 9.87 1.66 -6.33
CA HIS A 85 8.50 1.78 -5.81
C HIS A 85 8.36 2.80 -4.68
N CYS A 86 9.36 2.94 -3.79
CA CYS A 86 9.36 3.97 -2.74
C CYS A 86 9.22 5.38 -3.32
N HIS A 87 9.85 5.67 -4.46
CA HIS A 87 9.83 6.99 -5.08
C HIS A 87 8.57 7.21 -5.92
N THR A 88 8.18 6.21 -6.73
CA THR A 88 6.96 6.29 -7.56
C THR A 88 5.69 6.34 -6.70
N GLY A 89 5.70 5.68 -5.54
CA GLY A 89 4.63 5.71 -4.55
C GLY A 89 4.31 7.11 -4.02
N LEU A 90 5.31 8.01 -3.89
CA LEU A 90 5.10 9.36 -3.35
C LEU A 90 4.07 10.16 -4.16
N LYS A 91 4.13 10.06 -5.48
CA LYS A 91 3.18 10.77 -6.36
C LYS A 91 1.78 10.17 -6.26
N LEU A 92 1.67 8.85 -6.09
CA LEU A 92 0.39 8.15 -5.94
C LEU A 92 -0.27 8.51 -4.61
N ILE A 93 0.48 8.48 -3.51
CA ILE A 93 -0.02 8.85 -2.17
C ILE A 93 -0.53 10.30 -2.18
N LYS A 94 0.24 11.24 -2.75
CA LYS A 94 -0.20 12.65 -2.84
C LYS A 94 -1.53 12.79 -3.58
N LYS A 95 -1.65 12.16 -4.76
CA LYS A 95 -2.87 12.18 -5.57
C LYS A 95 -4.06 11.54 -4.85
N LEU A 96 -3.86 10.40 -4.22
CA LEU A 96 -4.89 9.71 -3.43
C LEU A 96 -5.36 10.63 -2.30
N CYS A 97 -4.44 11.17 -1.50
CA CYS A 97 -4.75 12.02 -0.36
C CYS A 97 -5.50 13.29 -0.77
N GLU A 98 -5.14 13.91 -1.90
CA GLU A 98 -5.84 15.05 -2.48
C GLU A 98 -7.26 14.67 -2.91
N ARG A 99 -7.41 13.55 -3.64
CA ARG A 99 -8.70 13.08 -4.17
C ARG A 99 -9.71 12.76 -3.09
N VAL A 100 -9.29 12.12 -1.99
CA VAL A 100 -10.19 11.65 -0.93
C VAL A 100 -10.21 12.55 0.31
N GLY A 101 -9.45 13.67 0.30
CA GLY A 101 -9.46 14.65 1.39
C GLY A 101 -8.82 14.15 2.70
N VAL A 102 -7.71 13.40 2.61
CA VAL A 102 -7.01 12.87 3.78
C VAL A 102 -6.36 14.01 4.60
N PRO A 103 -6.46 14.01 5.94
CA PRO A 103 -5.80 15.04 6.76
C PRO A 103 -4.28 15.07 6.54
N ASN A 104 -3.69 16.26 6.64
CA ASN A 104 -2.26 16.47 6.33
C ASN A 104 -1.34 15.56 7.14
N GLU A 105 -1.60 15.36 8.44
CA GLU A 105 -0.78 14.49 9.30
C GLU A 105 -0.72 13.03 8.81
N PHE A 106 -1.81 12.49 8.26
CA PHE A 106 -1.86 11.14 7.69
C PHE A 106 -1.02 11.07 6.40
N ARG A 107 -1.21 12.05 5.51
CA ARG A 107 -0.48 12.14 4.25
C ARG A 107 1.02 12.27 4.51
N ASP A 108 1.43 13.18 5.38
CA ASP A 108 2.83 13.50 5.60
C ASP A 108 3.55 12.31 6.27
N LEU A 109 2.89 11.61 7.20
CA LEU A 109 3.40 10.35 7.73
C LEU A 109 3.51 9.27 6.66
N ALA A 110 2.48 9.09 5.83
CA ALA A 110 2.49 8.10 4.75
C ALA A 110 3.62 8.35 3.74
N LEU A 111 3.90 9.60 3.40
CA LEU A 111 5.01 9.95 2.50
C LEU A 111 6.37 9.60 3.09
N MET A 112 6.60 9.92 4.38
CA MET A 112 7.85 9.55 5.06
C MET A 112 8.02 8.03 5.15
N VAL A 113 6.96 7.29 5.47
CA VAL A 113 7.00 5.83 5.54
C VAL A 113 7.26 5.21 4.17
N CYS A 114 6.55 5.65 3.12
CA CYS A 114 6.76 5.18 1.75
C CYS A 114 8.21 5.37 1.31
N GLU A 115 8.81 6.53 1.59
CA GLU A 115 10.18 6.85 1.20
C GLU A 115 11.23 6.02 1.96
N GLN A 116 10.98 5.72 3.24
CA GLN A 116 12.02 5.20 4.15
C GLN A 116 11.86 3.74 4.58
N HIS A 117 10.71 3.09 4.39
CA HIS A 117 10.46 1.75 4.93
C HIS A 117 11.47 0.70 4.45
N SER A 118 12.00 0.83 3.23
CA SER A 118 13.05 -0.07 2.70
C SER A 118 14.46 0.24 3.23
N ASN A 119 14.68 1.42 3.82
CA ASN A 119 15.98 1.84 4.35
C ASN A 119 16.17 1.47 5.82
N ILE A 120 15.09 1.44 6.61
CA ILE A 120 15.15 1.17 8.06
C ILE A 120 15.53 -0.29 8.40
N HIS A 121 15.51 -1.17 7.40
CA HIS A 121 15.90 -2.58 7.54
C HIS A 121 17.38 -2.86 7.24
N ARG A 122 18.15 -1.82 6.90
CA ARG A 122 19.58 -1.92 6.58
C ARG A 122 20.45 -1.84 7.82
#